data_AF-A0A3R9KPI6-F1
#
_entry.id   AF-A0A3R9KPI6-F1
#
_cell.length_a   1.000
_cell.length_b   1.000
_cell.length_c   1.000
_cell.angle_alpha   90.00
_cell.angle_beta   90.00
_cell.angle_gamma   90.00
#
_symmetry.space_group_name_H-M   'P 1'
#
loop_
_entity.id
_entity.type
_entity.pdbx_description
1 polymer ?
#
loop_
_entity_poly.entity_id
_entity_poly.type
_entity_poly.pdbx_seq_one_letter_code
_entity_poly.pdbx_strand_id
1 'polypeptide(L)'
;MVFTYTDKQLNELNQGKNVYSSNPEYAKRKGYKIVTPSPKNKGETNTIISAGQEFRVIATKSDPGTGFDGTCFSYIFSILVLFIFKL
;
A
#
# COMPACT_ATOMS: atom_id res chain seq x y z
N MET A 1 -12.67 13.51 -12.40
CA MET A 1 -12.08 12.46 -13.27
C MET A 1 -12.43 11.12 -12.64
N VAL A 2 -13.09 10.23 -13.39
CA VAL A 2 -13.42 8.88 -12.92
C VAL A 2 -12.35 7.94 -13.46
N PHE A 3 -11.65 7.25 -12.58
CA PHE A 3 -10.66 6.23 -12.96
C PHE A 3 -11.34 4.87 -12.93
N THR A 4 -11.24 4.13 -14.03
CA THR A 4 -11.70 2.73 -14.10
C THR A 4 -10.51 1.80 -14.00
N TYR A 5 -10.63 0.81 -13.12
CA TYR A 5 -9.66 -0.27 -12.98
C TYR A 5 -10.23 -1.53 -13.62
N THR A 6 -9.36 -2.35 -14.19
CA THR A 6 -9.76 -3.70 -14.59
C THR A 6 -9.88 -4.60 -13.35
N ASP A 7 -10.65 -5.68 -13.45
CA ASP A 7 -10.76 -6.66 -12.35
C ASP A 7 -9.39 -7.21 -11.94
N LYS A 8 -8.50 -7.41 -12.92
CA LYS A 8 -7.12 -7.85 -12.67
C LYS A 8 -6.34 -6.81 -11.85
N GLN A 9 -6.44 -5.53 -12.21
CA GLN A 9 -5.79 -4.45 -11.47
C GLN A 9 -6.31 -4.38 -10.04
N LEU A 10 -7.63 -4.43 -9.87
CA LEU A 10 -8.25 -4.36 -8.55
C LEU A 10 -7.87 -5.58 -7.69
N ASN A 11 -7.87 -6.78 -8.26
CA ASN A 11 -7.46 -7.99 -7.56
C ASN A 11 -6.01 -7.92 -7.08
N GLU A 12 -5.08 -7.50 -7.93
CA GLU A 12 -3.67 -7.36 -7.54
C GLU A 12 -3.44 -6.24 -6.52
N LEU A 13 -4.13 -5.10 -6.65
CA LEU A 13 -4.07 -4.01 -5.67
C LEU A 13 -4.63 -4.41 -4.29
N ASN A 14 -5.59 -5.35 -4.26
CA ASN A 14 -6.17 -5.91 -3.05
C ASN A 14 -5.37 -7.08 -2.45
N GLN A 15 -4.18 -7.40 -2.97
CA GLN A 15 -3.30 -8.42 -2.39
C GLN A 15 -2.37 -7.84 -1.31
N GLY A 16 -1.99 -8.69 -0.36
CA GLY A 16 -1.23 -8.29 0.84
C GLY A 16 0.04 -7.46 0.57
N LYS A 17 0.74 -7.68 -0.56
CA LYS A 17 1.88 -6.82 -0.94
C LYS A 17 1.47 -5.34 -1.02
N ASN A 18 0.38 -5.03 -1.71
CA ASN A 18 -0.06 -3.66 -1.95
C ASN A 18 -0.86 -3.13 -0.75
N VAL A 19 -1.68 -3.97 -0.12
CA VAL A 19 -2.49 -3.62 1.06
C VAL A 19 -1.64 -3.24 2.29
N TYR A 20 -0.51 -3.93 2.51
CA TYR A 20 0.35 -3.70 3.68
C TYR A 20 1.66 -2.97 3.33
N SER A 21 1.81 -2.47 2.11
CA SER A 21 3.05 -1.87 1.62
C SER A 21 3.50 -0.61 2.38
N SER A 22 2.57 0.14 2.99
CA SER A 22 2.93 1.28 3.85
C SER A 22 3.32 0.91 5.28
N ASN A 23 3.09 -0.34 5.70
CA ASN A 23 3.58 -0.80 6.98
C ASN A 23 5.10 -1.04 6.88
N PRO A 24 5.93 -0.28 7.63
CA PRO A 24 7.37 -0.39 7.56
C PRO A 24 7.91 -1.74 8.04
N GLU A 25 7.27 -2.36 9.03
CA GLU A 25 7.66 -3.67 9.55
C GLU A 25 7.37 -4.78 8.53
N TYR A 26 6.17 -4.76 7.95
CA TYR A 26 5.80 -5.71 6.89
C TYR A 26 6.73 -5.57 5.68
N ALA A 27 6.94 -4.34 5.21
CA ALA A 27 7.81 -4.05 4.08
C ALA A 27 9.24 -4.53 4.37
N LYS A 28 9.79 -4.24 5.55
CA LYS A 28 11.11 -4.69 5.97
C LYS A 28 11.20 -6.23 6.04
N ARG A 29 10.21 -6.89 6.64
CA ARG A 29 10.16 -8.36 6.75
C ARG A 29 10.09 -9.05 5.38
N LYS A 30 9.46 -8.42 4.40
CA LYS A 30 9.33 -8.95 3.03
C LYS A 30 10.41 -8.43 2.06
N GLY A 31 11.27 -7.51 2.47
CA GLY A 31 12.27 -6.87 1.60
C GLY A 31 11.66 -5.93 0.55
N TYR A 32 10.48 -5.36 0.83
CA TYR A 32 9.82 -4.40 -0.05
C TYR A 32 10.15 -2.95 0.33
N LYS A 33 9.97 -2.05 -0.64
CA LYS A 33 9.95 -0.61 -0.35
C LYS A 33 8.66 -0.23 0.36
N ILE A 34 8.76 0.72 1.28
CA ILE A 34 7.62 1.29 1.97
C ILE A 34 6.88 2.20 1.01
N VAL A 35 5.60 1.93 0.80
CA VAL A 35 4.77 2.80 -0.03
C VAL A 35 4.32 4.01 0.78
N THR A 36 4.53 5.22 0.25
CA THR A 36 4.13 6.48 0.87
C THR A 36 3.88 7.51 -0.22
N PRO A 37 2.91 8.43 -0.07
CA PRO A 37 2.65 9.48 -1.06
C PRO A 37 3.82 10.47 -1.20
N SER A 38 4.69 10.56 -0.19
CA SER A 38 5.82 11.49 -0.15
C SER A 38 7.08 10.76 0.34
N PRO A 39 7.77 10.03 -0.57
CA PRO A 39 8.98 9.28 -0.22
C PRO A 39 10.10 10.24 0.15
N LYS A 40 10.68 10.06 1.34
CA LYS A 40 11.81 10.86 1.86
C LYS A 40 13.14 10.13 1.74
N ASN A 41 13.11 8.80 1.71
CA ASN A 41 14.30 7.94 1.77
C ASN A 41 14.34 6.94 0.61
N LYS A 42 15.51 6.36 0.33
CA LYS A 42 15.70 5.33 -0.72
C LYS A 42 14.87 4.05 -0.49
N GLY A 43 14.46 3.80 0.75
CA GLY A 43 13.60 2.67 1.13
C GLY A 43 12.10 2.93 0.93
N GLU A 44 11.72 4.12 0.48
CA GLU A 44 10.34 4.53 0.26
C GLU A 44 10.05 4.69 -1.24
N THR A 45 8.78 4.54 -1.62
CA THR A 45 8.31 4.77 -2.99
C THR A 45 6.86 5.25 -2.99
N ASN A 46 6.47 6.03 -3.99
CA ASN A 46 5.08 6.38 -4.25
C ASN A 46 4.52 5.68 -5.49
N THR A 47 5.21 4.66 -6.01
CA THR A 47 4.78 3.94 -7.22
C THR A 47 4.48 2.48 -6.91
N ILE A 48 3.37 1.99 -7.44
CA ILE A 48 2.96 0.59 -7.42
C ILE A 48 2.82 0.12 -8.87
N ILE A 49 3.08 -1.16 -9.10
CA ILE A 49 2.84 -1.80 -10.40
C ILE A 49 1.71 -2.80 -10.22
N SER A 50 0.69 -2.70 -11.06
CA SER A 50 -0.37 -3.69 -11.14
C SER A 50 -0.78 -3.93 -12.60
N ALA A 51 -0.88 -5.19 -13.00
CA ALA A 51 -1.18 -5.67 -14.34
C ALA A 51 -0.26 -5.06 -15.42
N GLY A 52 1.00 -4.79 -15.07
CA GLY A 52 1.97 -4.12 -15.96
C GLY A 52 1.79 -2.61 -16.10
N GLN A 53 0.84 -2.02 -15.37
CA GLN A 53 0.59 -0.59 -15.33
C GLN A 53 1.20 0.02 -14.06
N GLU A 54 1.80 1.20 -14.20
CA GLU A 54 2.26 2.00 -13.07
C GLU A 54 1.16 2.89 -12.50
N PHE A 55 1.23 3.03 -11.19
CA PHE A 55 0.22 3.64 -10.37
C PHE A 55 0.89 4.52 -9.33
N ARG A 56 0.46 5.79 -9.24
CA ARG A 56 0.98 6.73 -8.27
C ARG A 56 0.10 6.81 -7.04
N VAL A 57 0.73 6.63 -5.88
CA VAL A 57 0.10 6.78 -4.58
C VAL A 57 0.09 8.25 -4.19
N ILE A 58 -1.09 8.79 -3.92
CA ILE A 58 -1.28 10.20 -3.54
C ILE A 58 -1.72 10.38 -2.09
N ALA A 59 -2.30 9.35 -1.49
CA ALA A 59 -2.59 9.35 -0.06
C ALA A 59 -2.62 7.92 0.47
N THR A 60 -2.23 7.79 1.73
CA THR A 60 -2.26 6.57 2.51
C THR A 60 -3.07 6.85 3.76
N LYS A 61 -4.19 6.16 3.95
CA LYS A 61 -4.96 6.22 5.20
C LYS A 61 -4.78 4.91 5.94
N SER A 62 -4.54 4.99 7.25
CA SER A 62 -4.61 3.80 8.09
C SER A 62 -5.91 3.79 8.87
N ASP A 63 -6.57 2.65 8.87
CA ASP A 63 -7.72 2.41 9.73
C ASP A 63 -7.30 1.60 10.98
N PRO A 64 -7.68 2.01 12.20
CA PRO A 64 -7.35 1.29 13.42
C PRO A 64 -8.26 0.08 13.69
N GLY A 65 -9.40 -0.06 12.99
CA GLY A 65 -10.43 -1.08 13.25
C GLY A 65 -10.26 -2.38 12.46
N THR A 66 -9.34 -2.42 11.51
CA THR A 66 -9.14 -3.57 10.62
C THR A 66 -7.88 -4.34 11.01
N GLY A 67 -7.93 -4.93 12.21
CA GLY A 67 -6.84 -5.64 12.86
C GLY A 67 -6.47 -6.96 12.21
N PHE A 68 -5.17 -7.12 11.91
CA PHE A 68 -4.52 -8.42 11.86
C PHE A 68 -4.25 -8.81 13.32
N ASP A 69 -5.00 -9.78 13.84
CA ASP A 69 -4.96 -10.18 15.24
C ASP A 69 -3.65 -10.96 15.51
N GLY A 70 -2.80 -10.42 16.37
CA GLY A 70 -1.48 -11.02 16.64
C GLY A 70 -0.60 -10.17 17.54
N THR A 71 -1.02 -10.04 18.80
CA THR A 71 -0.12 -9.87 19.98
C THR A 71 1.28 -9.30 19.70
N CYS A 72 1.40 -7.98 19.57
CA CYS A 72 2.52 -7.24 20.14
C CYS A 72 2.16 -5.76 20.20
N PHE A 73 2.28 -5.19 21.40
CA PHE A 73 2.23 -3.76 21.65
C PHE A 73 3.25 -3.04 20.75
N SER A 74 2.78 -2.38 19.68
CA SER A 74 3.23 -1.08 19.13
C SER A 74 2.92 -1.00 17.61
N TYR A 75 2.17 0.02 17.21
CA TYR A 75 1.79 0.39 15.82
C TYR A 75 0.67 -0.42 15.16
N ILE A 76 -0.54 -0.26 15.70
CA ILE A 76 -1.80 -0.67 15.06
C ILE A 76 -2.06 0.23 13.85
N PHE A 77 -1.62 -0.19 12.66
CA PHE A 77 -2.01 0.43 11.40
C PHE A 77 -2.19 -0.67 10.35
N SER A 78 -3.42 -1.15 10.20
CA SER A 78 -3.75 -2.22 9.27
C SER A 78 -4.95 -1.80 8.43
N ILE A 79 -4.84 -2.02 7.12
CA ILE A 79 -5.59 -1.44 6.00
C ILE A 79 -5.19 -0.03 5.65
N LEU A 80 -4.42 -0.01 4.56
CA LEU A 80 -4.07 1.13 3.79
C LEU A 80 -5.12 1.35 2.71
N VAL A 81 -5.97 2.37 2.85
CA VAL A 81 -6.71 2.87 1.68
C VAL A 81 -5.73 3.73 0.89
N LEU A 82 -5.10 3.10 -0.09
CA LEU A 82 -4.27 3.78 -1.07
C LEU A 82 -5.18 4.54 -2.04
N PHE A 83 -5.09 5.86 -2.03
CA PHE A 83 -5.58 6.63 -3.15
C PHE A 83 -4.52 6.55 -4.25
N ILE A 84 -4.88 5.90 -5.35
CA ILE A 84 -3.96 5.58 -6.43
C ILE A 84 -4.48 6.23 -7.71
N PHE A 85 -3.64 6.95 -8.42
CA PHE A 85 -3.93 7.37 -9.78
C PHE A 85 -3.19 6.50 -10.79
N LYS A 86 -3.89 6.14 -11.86
CA LYS A 86 -3.27 5.59 -13.05
C LYS A 86 -2.42 6.71 -13.69
N LEU A 87 -1.14 6.43 -13.93
CA LEU A 87 -0.24 7.31 -14.68
C LEU A 87 -0.52 7.21 -16.19
#